data_AF-A0ABD1S8I4-F1
#
_entry.id   AF-A0ABD1S8I4-F1
#
_cell.length_a   1.000
_cell.length_b   1.000
_cell.length_c   1.000
_cell.angle_alpha   90.00
_cell.angle_beta   90.00
_cell.angle_gamma   90.00
#
_symmetry.space_group_name_H-M   'P 1'
#
loop_
_entity.id
_entity.type
_entity.pdbx_description
1 polymer ?
#
loop_
_entity_poly.entity_id
_entity_poly.type
_entity_poly.pdbx_seq_one_letter_code
_entity_poly.pdbx_strand_id
1 'polypeptide(L)'
;MDSESNSDQKAGNLSYTPLLKNPVSPGNIALSNYYYVGLRKITVGTQRVKVPYEYLSADSNGNGGTIVDSGSTFTYMNPAVFKLVMNAFVEQVKNYERAENIEKQTGLRPCFDISGHKTVEIPQLRLHFKGGAEMELPLENYFFTAGDDKVLVTCFTMVTANSFLGQELIGGPSIILGNFQM
;
A
#
# COMPACT_ATOMS: atom_id res chain seq x y z
N MET A 1 -16.77 -16.39 -44.36
CA MET A 1 -17.70 -16.17 -43.24
C MET A 1 -16.86 -15.61 -42.12
N ASP A 2 -16.89 -14.30 -42.07
CA ASP A 2 -15.94 -13.44 -41.37
C ASP A 2 -16.20 -13.45 -39.88
N SER A 3 -15.14 -13.51 -39.08
CA SER A 3 -15.12 -12.86 -37.76
C SER A 3 -13.67 -12.58 -37.35
N GLU A 4 -13.05 -11.60 -38.00
CA GLU A 4 -11.94 -10.88 -37.38
C GLU A 4 -12.48 -10.15 -36.15
N SER A 5 -12.24 -10.70 -34.96
CA SER A 5 -12.47 -9.98 -33.71
C SER A 5 -11.37 -8.92 -33.55
N ASN A 6 -11.68 -7.72 -34.03
CA ASN A 6 -10.88 -6.52 -33.89
C ASN A 6 -10.62 -6.21 -32.40
N SER A 7 -9.47 -6.63 -31.86
CA SER A 7 -9.09 -6.42 -30.46
C SER A 7 -8.38 -5.07 -30.20
N ASP A 8 -8.53 -4.10 -31.09
CA ASP A 8 -7.93 -2.77 -30.96
C ASP A 8 -8.99 -1.68 -30.72
N GLN A 9 -9.94 -1.94 -29.82
CA GLN A 9 -10.57 -0.84 -29.09
C GLN A 9 -9.58 -0.36 -28.03
N LYS A 10 -8.74 0.57 -28.45
CA LYS A 10 -7.82 1.39 -27.67
C LYS A 10 -8.45 1.75 -26.31
N ALA A 11 -8.01 1.06 -25.26
CA ALA A 11 -8.35 1.39 -23.88
C ALA A 11 -7.65 2.70 -23.50
N GLY A 12 -8.20 3.83 -23.98
CA GLY A 12 -7.51 5.13 -24.02
C GLY A 12 -7.06 5.67 -22.67
N ASN A 13 -7.58 5.12 -21.56
CA ASN A 13 -7.26 5.52 -20.19
C ASN A 13 -6.76 4.36 -19.31
N LEU A 14 -6.38 3.21 -19.86
CA LEU A 14 -5.78 2.12 -19.07
C LEU A 14 -4.25 2.25 -19.06
N SER A 15 -3.68 2.10 -17.87
CA SER A 15 -2.24 2.00 -17.66
C SER A 15 -1.88 0.59 -17.21
N TYR A 16 -0.72 0.10 -17.66
CA TYR A 16 -0.34 -1.31 -17.48
C TYR A 16 1.03 -1.45 -16.83
N THR A 17 1.17 -2.45 -15.97
CA THR A 17 2.46 -2.93 -15.45
C THR A 17 2.62 -4.41 -15.79
N PRO A 18 3.83 -4.88 -16.13
CA PRO A 18 4.07 -6.31 -16.31
C PRO A 18 3.80 -7.09 -15.02
N LEU A 19 3.17 -8.26 -15.14
CA LEU A 19 3.21 -9.28 -14.11
C LEU A 19 4.61 -9.89 -14.07
N LEU A 20 5.15 -10.04 -12.87
CA LEU A 20 6.48 -10.58 -12.62
C LEU A 20 6.37 -12.01 -12.10
N LYS A 21 7.42 -12.81 -12.35
CA LYS A 21 7.59 -14.11 -11.71
C LYS A 21 8.54 -13.95 -10.52
N ASN A 22 8.19 -14.55 -9.40
CA ASN A 22 9.12 -14.66 -8.27
C ASN A 22 10.26 -15.63 -8.65
N PRO A 23 11.54 -15.26 -8.47
CA PRO A 23 12.68 -16.09 -8.87
C PRO A 23 13.01 -17.21 -7.86
N VAL A 24 12.12 -17.51 -6.92
CA VAL A 24 12.30 -18.54 -5.88
C VAL A 24 12.67 -19.90 -6.47
N SER A 25 13.65 -20.55 -5.82
CA SER A 25 14.05 -21.92 -6.18
C SER A 25 12.90 -22.93 -5.95
N PRO A 26 12.91 -24.12 -6.59
CA PRO A 26 11.78 -25.07 -6.62
C PRO A 26 11.25 -25.60 -5.27
N GLY A 27 11.78 -25.16 -4.13
CA GLY A 27 11.37 -25.57 -2.78
C GLY A 27 10.27 -24.73 -2.12
N ASN A 28 9.92 -23.54 -2.67
CA ASN A 28 8.82 -22.71 -2.14
C ASN A 28 7.86 -22.28 -3.26
N ILE A 29 7.12 -23.27 -3.78
CA ILE A 29 6.20 -23.13 -4.92
C ILE A 29 5.02 -22.21 -4.59
N ALA A 30 4.67 -22.01 -3.32
CA ALA A 30 3.58 -21.12 -2.94
C ALA A 30 3.85 -19.67 -3.37
N LEU A 31 5.08 -19.20 -3.20
CA LEU A 31 5.47 -17.83 -3.57
C LEU A 31 5.56 -17.60 -5.08
N SER A 32 5.72 -18.64 -5.91
CA SER A 32 5.81 -18.47 -7.36
C SER A 32 4.45 -18.27 -8.05
N ASN A 33 3.35 -18.58 -7.36
CA ASN A 33 1.98 -18.49 -7.89
C ASN A 33 1.29 -17.15 -7.61
N TYR A 34 1.89 -16.24 -6.83
CA TYR A 34 1.29 -14.93 -6.57
C TYR A 34 1.43 -13.97 -7.76
N TYR A 35 0.50 -13.03 -7.84
CA TYR A 35 0.51 -11.98 -8.85
C TYR A 35 1.48 -10.85 -8.47
N TYR A 36 2.77 -11.04 -8.75
CA TYR A 36 3.76 -9.99 -8.51
C TYR A 36 3.65 -8.86 -9.51
N VAL A 37 3.76 -7.63 -9.01
CA VAL A 37 3.85 -6.41 -9.81
C VAL A 37 5.13 -5.65 -9.43
N GLY A 38 5.72 -4.97 -10.41
CA GLY A 38 7.02 -4.31 -10.22
C GLY A 38 6.91 -2.94 -9.58
N LEU A 39 6.66 -2.82 -8.27
CA LEU A 39 6.69 -1.52 -7.58
C LEU A 39 8.11 -0.93 -7.61
N ARG A 40 8.23 0.33 -8.01
CA ARG A 40 9.51 1.05 -8.17
C ARG A 40 9.70 2.16 -7.16
N LYS A 41 8.61 2.83 -6.80
CA LYS A 41 8.65 4.02 -5.95
C LYS A 41 7.30 4.19 -5.26
N ILE A 42 7.36 4.68 -4.02
CA ILE A 42 6.23 5.19 -3.26
C ILE A 42 6.45 6.69 -3.08
N THR A 43 5.42 7.49 -3.34
CA THR A 43 5.41 8.94 -3.09
C THR A 43 4.28 9.26 -2.12
N VAL A 44 4.58 10.05 -1.10
CA VAL A 44 3.61 10.61 -0.16
C VAL A 44 3.67 12.13 -0.31
N GLY A 45 2.61 12.75 -0.82
CA GLY A 45 2.57 14.16 -1.17
C GLY A 45 3.75 14.54 -2.08
N THR A 46 4.62 15.40 -1.57
CA THR A 46 5.82 15.88 -2.29
C THR A 46 7.06 15.01 -2.05
N GLN A 47 6.99 14.06 -1.12
CA GLN A 47 8.13 13.28 -0.66
C GLN A 47 8.20 11.91 -1.35
N ARG A 48 9.36 11.63 -1.95
CA ARG A 48 9.72 10.27 -2.38
C ARG A 48 10.18 9.46 -1.17
N VAL A 49 9.49 8.37 -0.87
CA VAL A 49 9.87 7.43 0.19
C VAL A 49 11.09 6.62 -0.26
N LYS A 50 12.17 6.64 0.53
CA LYS A 50 13.43 5.95 0.23
C LYS A 50 13.38 4.48 0.65
N VAL A 51 12.54 3.69 -0.02
CA VAL A 51 12.41 2.25 0.25
C VAL A 51 13.66 1.50 -0.22
N PRO A 52 14.34 0.72 0.66
CA PRO A 52 15.47 -0.12 0.25
C PRO A 52 15.08 -1.12 -0.86
N TYR A 53 16.02 -1.37 -1.78
CA TYR A 53 15.75 -2.17 -2.97
C TYR A 53 15.34 -3.62 -2.65
N GLU A 54 15.87 -4.18 -1.56
CA GLU A 54 15.53 -5.53 -1.06
C GLU A 54 14.04 -5.73 -0.77
N TYR A 55 13.29 -4.65 -0.48
CA TYR A 55 11.85 -4.73 -0.29
C TYR A 55 11.07 -4.55 -1.60
N LEU A 56 11.68 -3.98 -2.64
CA LEU A 56 11.02 -3.69 -3.93
C LEU A 56 11.19 -4.81 -4.96
N SER A 57 12.16 -5.71 -4.77
CA SER A 57 12.44 -6.83 -5.67
C SER A 57 12.54 -8.12 -4.90
N ALA A 58 11.89 -9.17 -5.39
CA ALA A 58 12.03 -10.51 -4.83
C ALA A 58 13.46 -11.04 -5.03
N ASP A 59 14.05 -11.62 -3.98
CA ASP A 59 15.34 -12.31 -4.00
C ASP A 59 15.20 -13.79 -4.41
N SER A 60 16.30 -14.54 -4.48
CA SER A 60 16.31 -15.97 -4.85
C SER A 60 15.59 -16.88 -3.85
N ASN A 61 15.30 -16.40 -2.65
CA ASN A 61 14.51 -17.08 -1.63
C ASN A 61 13.01 -16.71 -1.73
N GLY A 62 12.66 -15.78 -2.61
CA GLY A 62 11.32 -15.28 -2.83
C GLY A 62 10.89 -14.17 -1.87
N ASN A 63 11.82 -13.60 -1.10
CA ASN A 63 11.56 -12.51 -0.18
C ASN A 63 11.65 -11.17 -0.90
N GLY A 64 10.75 -10.24 -0.60
CA GLY A 64 10.73 -8.92 -1.24
C GLY A 64 9.69 -8.81 -2.35
N GLY A 65 9.59 -7.63 -2.93
CA GLY A 65 8.65 -7.35 -4.00
C GLY A 65 7.23 -7.06 -3.51
N THR A 66 6.34 -6.88 -4.48
CA THR A 66 4.95 -6.47 -4.26
C THR A 66 4.01 -7.42 -4.99
N ILE A 67 2.96 -7.87 -4.32
CA ILE A 67 1.88 -8.66 -4.91
C ILE A 67 0.56 -7.91 -4.87
N VAL A 68 -0.37 -8.32 -5.72
CA VAL A 68 -1.80 -7.98 -5.62
C VAL A 68 -2.53 -9.18 -5.05
N ASP A 69 -3.33 -8.96 -4.01
CA ASP A 69 -4.12 -10.02 -3.36
C ASP A 69 -5.51 -9.51 -2.97
N SER A 70 -6.53 -10.00 -3.67
CA SER A 70 -7.92 -9.68 -3.36
C SER A 70 -8.43 -10.33 -2.07
N GLY A 71 -7.72 -11.34 -1.54
CA GLY A 71 -8.06 -11.98 -0.25
C GLY A 71 -7.62 -11.18 0.97
N SER A 72 -6.76 -10.17 0.77
CA SER A 72 -6.28 -9.30 1.84
C SER A 72 -7.17 -8.06 1.98
N THR A 73 -7.78 -7.87 3.15
CA THR A 73 -8.60 -6.69 3.43
C THR A 73 -7.78 -5.40 3.36
N PHE A 74 -6.66 -5.33 4.09
CA PHE A 74 -5.80 -4.15 4.12
C PHE A 74 -4.57 -4.33 3.22
N THR A 75 -4.04 -3.22 2.73
CA THR A 75 -2.68 -3.24 2.17
C THR A 75 -1.69 -3.48 3.30
N TYR A 76 -0.87 -4.51 3.14
CA TYR A 76 0.20 -4.84 4.07
C TYR A 76 1.53 -4.30 3.56
N MET A 77 2.36 -3.82 4.50
CA MET A 77 3.74 -3.44 4.26
C MET A 77 4.65 -4.08 5.30
N ASN A 78 5.83 -4.53 4.85
CA ASN A 78 6.93 -4.93 5.71
C ASN A 78 7.21 -3.79 6.73
N PRO A 79 7.52 -4.11 8.01
CA PRO A 79 7.70 -3.10 9.05
C PRO A 79 8.64 -1.94 8.71
N ALA A 80 9.73 -2.22 7.97
CA ALA A 80 10.67 -1.17 7.54
C ALA A 80 10.06 -0.24 6.50
N VAL A 81 9.34 -0.80 5.52
CA VAL A 81 8.61 -0.03 4.49
C VAL A 81 7.49 0.80 5.14
N PHE A 82 6.69 0.16 5.98
CA PHE A 82 5.59 0.79 6.71
C PHE A 82 6.07 2.02 7.49
N LYS A 83 7.16 1.87 8.26
CA LYS A 83 7.73 2.96 9.06
C LYS A 83 8.15 4.15 8.19
N LEU A 84 8.76 3.90 7.03
CA LEU A 84 9.17 4.95 6.11
C LEU A 84 7.98 5.70 5.51
N VAL A 85 6.91 4.99 5.15
CA VAL A 85 5.67 5.58 4.62
C VAL A 85 4.93 6.36 5.71
N MET A 86 4.76 5.79 6.90
CA MET A 86 4.19 6.44 8.08
C MET A 86 4.92 7.76 8.40
N ASN A 87 6.25 7.73 8.45
CA ASN A 87 7.04 8.92 8.75
C ASN A 87 6.84 10.02 7.70
N ALA A 88 6.74 9.66 6.42
CA ALA A 88 6.49 10.63 5.36
C ALA A 88 5.13 11.34 5.50
N PHE A 89 4.10 10.65 6.02
CA PHE A 89 2.84 11.30 6.40
C PHE A 89 3.02 12.21 7.60
N VAL A 90 3.62 11.73 8.68
CA VAL A 90 3.81 12.50 9.93
C VAL A 90 4.65 13.77 9.69
N GLU A 91 5.65 13.71 8.82
CA GLU A 91 6.49 14.86 8.47
C GLU A 91 5.72 15.97 7.72
N GLN A 92 4.65 15.62 7.01
CA GLN A 92 3.86 16.54 6.19
C GLN A 92 2.56 16.99 6.89
N VAL A 93 1.95 16.13 7.70
CA VAL A 93 0.70 16.39 8.42
C VAL A 93 1.02 17.01 9.79
N LYS A 94 1.32 18.31 9.81
CA LYS A 94 1.70 19.05 11.03
C LYS A 94 0.55 19.82 11.68
N ASN A 95 -0.57 19.95 10.98
CA ASN A 95 -1.72 20.73 11.44
C ASN A 95 -2.61 20.00 12.45
N TYR A 96 -2.35 18.70 12.68
CA TYR A 96 -3.17 17.83 13.50
C TYR A 96 -2.29 17.12 14.54
N GLU A 97 -2.81 16.97 15.75
CA GLU A 97 -2.14 16.21 16.79
C GLU A 97 -2.27 14.70 16.53
N ARG A 98 -1.26 13.94 16.97
CA ARG A 98 -1.30 12.48 16.89
C ARG A 98 -2.24 11.92 17.94
N ALA A 99 -3.23 11.15 17.52
CA ALA A 99 -4.19 10.49 18.40
C ALA A 99 -3.61 9.17 18.96
N GLU A 100 -2.50 9.23 19.70
CA GLU A 100 -1.73 8.05 20.15
C GLU A 100 -2.56 7.01 20.94
N ASN A 101 -3.57 7.47 21.69
CA ASN A 101 -4.47 6.56 22.40
C ASN A 101 -5.27 5.67 21.44
N ILE A 102 -5.74 6.24 20.32
CA ILE A 102 -6.46 5.49 19.28
C ILE A 102 -5.51 4.55 18.55
N GLU A 103 -4.26 4.96 18.32
CA GLU A 103 -3.24 4.10 17.72
C GLU A 103 -2.95 2.86 18.56
N LYS A 104 -2.87 3.03 19.89
CA LYS A 104 -2.68 1.91 20.82
C LYS A 104 -3.89 0.98 20.87
N GLN A 105 -5.10 1.52 20.78
CA GLN A 105 -6.33 0.74 20.83
C GLN A 105 -6.60 -0.04 19.55
N THR A 106 -6.36 0.58 18.39
CA THR A 106 -6.71 0.02 17.08
C THR A 106 -5.54 -0.71 16.40
N GLY A 107 -4.31 -0.37 16.75
CA GLY A 107 -3.11 -0.83 16.04
C GLY A 107 -2.84 -0.10 14.72
N LEU A 108 -3.74 0.80 14.30
CA LEU A 108 -3.58 1.69 13.13
C LEU A 108 -2.70 2.88 13.49
N ARG A 109 -1.85 3.30 12.57
CA ARG A 109 -0.97 4.47 12.76
C ARG A 109 -0.39 4.97 11.41
N PRO A 110 -0.19 6.27 11.22
CA PRO A 110 -0.51 7.32 12.17
C PRO A 110 -2.03 7.60 12.18
N CYS A 111 -2.54 7.98 13.34
CA CYS A 111 -3.86 8.56 13.52
C CYS A 111 -3.73 10.02 13.90
N PHE A 112 -4.58 10.86 13.34
CA PHE A 112 -4.60 12.31 13.56
C PHE A 112 -5.96 12.74 14.10
N ASP A 113 -5.94 13.55 15.16
CA ASP A 113 -7.13 14.23 15.65
C ASP A 113 -7.44 15.42 14.74
N ILE A 114 -8.56 15.34 14.04
CA ILE A 114 -9.05 16.34 13.09
C ILE A 114 -10.30 17.05 13.61
N SER A 115 -10.59 16.93 14.91
CA SER A 115 -11.75 17.56 15.55
C SER A 115 -11.73 19.08 15.36
N GLY A 116 -12.88 19.65 15.00
CA GLY A 116 -13.01 21.09 14.77
C GLY A 116 -12.43 21.61 13.44
N HIS A 117 -11.82 20.76 12.62
CA HIS A 117 -11.33 21.14 11.29
C HIS A 117 -12.39 20.91 10.21
N LYS A 118 -12.73 21.99 9.47
CA LYS A 118 -13.70 21.94 8.35
C LYS A 118 -13.12 21.31 7.08
N THR A 119 -11.81 21.39 6.92
CA THR A 119 -11.08 20.85 5.77
C THR A 119 -9.92 20.03 6.30
N VAL A 120 -9.84 18.79 5.84
CA VAL A 120 -8.83 17.83 6.26
C VAL A 120 -7.86 17.63 5.10
N GLU A 121 -6.60 17.99 5.33
CA GLU A 121 -5.54 17.91 4.32
C GLU A 121 -4.60 16.76 4.66
N ILE A 122 -4.72 15.66 3.91
CA ILE A 122 -3.83 14.51 4.00
C ILE A 122 -3.06 14.38 2.67
N PRO A 123 -1.72 14.18 2.71
CA PRO A 123 -0.90 14.01 1.51
C PRO A 123 -1.37 12.86 0.62
N GLN A 124 -1.36 13.08 -0.70
CA GLN A 124 -1.69 12.02 -1.68
C GLN A 124 -0.69 10.86 -1.61
N LEU A 125 -1.16 9.62 -1.76
CA LEU A 125 -0.32 8.43 -1.89
C LEU A 125 -0.28 7.96 -3.35
N ARG A 126 0.93 7.87 -3.92
CA ARG A 126 1.13 7.37 -5.29
C ARG A 126 2.11 6.21 -5.35
N LEU A 127 1.69 5.12 -5.98
CA LEU A 127 2.52 3.96 -6.28
C LEU A 127 2.96 4.02 -7.74
N HIS A 128 4.26 3.87 -7.98
CA HIS A 128 4.82 3.89 -9.33
C HIS A 128 5.35 2.50 -9.67
N PHE A 129 4.92 1.95 -10.79
CA PHE A 129 5.23 0.59 -11.22
C PHE A 129 6.18 0.56 -12.43
N LYS A 130 6.81 -0.60 -12.62
CA LYS A 130 7.62 -0.92 -13.79
C LYS A 130 6.74 -0.81 -15.04
N GLY A 131 7.29 -0.25 -16.11
CA GLY A 131 6.53 0.07 -17.32
C GLY A 131 5.92 1.47 -17.33
N GLY A 132 6.05 2.23 -16.24
CA GLY A 132 5.67 3.64 -16.18
C GLY A 132 4.26 3.89 -15.67
N ALA A 133 3.51 2.84 -15.31
CA ALA A 133 2.21 3.00 -14.70
C ALA A 133 2.30 3.68 -13.33
N GLU A 134 1.40 4.61 -13.07
CA GLU A 134 1.24 5.27 -11.77
C GLU A 134 -0.18 5.04 -11.26
N MET A 135 -0.30 4.74 -9.97
CA MET A 135 -1.56 4.58 -9.28
C MET A 135 -1.60 5.56 -8.12
N GLU A 136 -2.35 6.64 -8.31
CA GLU A 136 -2.73 7.55 -7.22
C GLU A 136 -3.92 6.95 -6.49
N LEU A 137 -3.77 6.73 -5.18
CA LEU A 137 -4.85 6.16 -4.38
C LEU A 137 -5.80 7.28 -3.92
N PRO A 138 -7.12 7.09 -4.04
CA PRO A 138 -8.11 7.89 -3.31
C PRO A 138 -7.86 7.83 -1.80
N LEU A 139 -8.19 8.92 -1.08
CA LEU A 139 -7.91 9.04 0.35
C LEU A 139 -8.57 7.92 1.16
N GLU A 140 -9.81 7.57 0.82
CA GLU A 140 -10.59 6.49 1.44
C GLU A 140 -9.90 5.10 1.37
N ASN A 141 -8.99 4.90 0.42
CA ASN A 141 -8.28 3.62 0.28
C ASN A 141 -7.12 3.46 1.28
N TYR A 142 -6.66 4.55 1.91
CA TYR A 142 -5.51 4.50 2.83
C TYR A 142 -5.69 5.31 4.13
N PHE A 143 -6.77 6.08 4.27
CA PHE A 143 -7.20 6.65 5.54
C PHE A 143 -8.66 6.34 5.81
N PHE A 144 -8.97 6.01 7.06
CA PHE A 144 -10.33 5.86 7.55
C PHE A 144 -10.59 6.87 8.66
N THR A 145 -11.68 7.61 8.52
CA THR A 145 -12.11 8.60 9.51
C THR A 145 -13.28 8.06 10.30
N ALA A 146 -13.16 8.08 11.62
CA ALA A 146 -14.21 7.68 12.55
C ALA A 146 -14.32 8.67 13.70
N GLY A 147 -15.54 8.82 14.21
CA GLY A 147 -15.83 9.76 15.29
C GLY A 147 -17.17 10.47 15.13
N ASP A 148 -17.34 11.52 15.92
CA ASP A 148 -18.48 12.44 15.88
C ASP A 148 -17.99 13.90 15.84
N ASP A 149 -18.93 14.86 15.93
CA ASP A 149 -18.62 16.30 15.89
C ASP A 149 -17.70 16.78 17.03
N LYS A 150 -17.54 16.00 18.11
CA LYS A 150 -16.71 16.34 19.27
C LYS A 150 -15.33 15.69 19.20
N VAL A 151 -15.26 14.45 18.71
CA VAL A 151 -14.03 13.69 18.55
C VAL A 151 -14.03 13.03 17.18
N LEU A 152 -13.24 13.57 16.26
CA LEU A 152 -13.08 13.06 14.90
C LEU A 152 -11.62 12.70 14.65
N VAL A 153 -11.35 11.44 14.34
CA VAL A 153 -10.00 10.92 14.15
C VAL A 153 -9.88 10.25 12.79
N THR A 154 -8.81 10.55 12.06
CA THR A 154 -8.48 9.88 10.80
C THR A 154 -7.22 9.05 10.95
N CYS A 155 -7.27 7.78 10.56
CA CYS A 155 -6.21 6.80 10.77
C CYS A 155 -5.75 6.19 9.44
N PHE A 156 -4.44 6.06 9.27
CA PHE A 156 -3.86 5.34 8.15
C PHE A 156 -4.18 3.84 8.25
N THR A 157 -4.75 3.28 7.20
CA THR A 157 -5.33 1.93 7.19
C THR A 157 -4.44 0.86 6.58
N MET A 158 -3.30 1.22 5.98
CA MET A 158 -2.31 0.21 5.62
C MET A 158 -1.64 -0.33 6.89
N VAL A 159 -1.27 -1.60 6.90
CA VAL A 159 -0.87 -2.32 8.12
C VAL A 159 0.49 -2.99 8.00
N THR A 160 1.04 -3.44 9.12
CA THR A 160 2.29 -4.20 9.22
C THR A 160 2.11 -5.41 10.14
N ALA A 161 2.95 -6.44 9.99
CA ALA A 161 2.78 -7.78 10.60
C ALA A 161 2.57 -7.77 12.11
N ASN A 162 3.10 -6.78 12.83
CA ASN A 162 2.94 -6.74 14.28
C ASN A 162 1.54 -6.29 14.73
N SER A 163 0.68 -5.80 13.81
CA SER A 163 -0.60 -5.20 14.16
C SER A 163 -1.83 -6.09 13.86
N PHE A 164 -1.78 -6.97 12.85
CA PHE A 164 -3.01 -7.67 12.37
C PHE A 164 -2.82 -9.10 11.85
N LEU A 165 -1.62 -9.45 11.39
CA LEU A 165 -1.38 -10.79 10.84
C LEU A 165 -0.60 -11.56 11.89
N GLY A 166 -1.19 -12.66 12.38
CA GLY A 166 -0.49 -13.63 13.21
C GLY A 166 0.90 -13.93 12.64
N GLN A 167 1.83 -14.25 13.52
CA GLN A 167 3.27 -14.38 13.28
C GLN A 167 3.61 -15.45 12.22
N GLU A 168 3.35 -15.19 10.94
CA GLU A 168 3.51 -16.15 9.82
C GLU A 168 4.02 -15.50 8.51
N LEU A 169 4.76 -14.40 8.57
CA LEU A 169 5.52 -13.90 7.41
C LEU A 169 7.00 -13.79 7.74
N ILE A 170 7.60 -14.89 8.18
CA ILE A 170 9.06 -15.05 8.17
C ILE A 170 9.46 -15.36 6.73
N GLY A 171 9.46 -14.32 5.89
CA GLY A 171 9.73 -14.39 4.45
C GLY A 171 8.50 -14.16 3.56
N GLY A 172 8.73 -13.92 2.27
CA GLY A 172 7.70 -13.63 1.26
C GLY A 172 7.64 -12.17 0.79
N PRO A 173 6.52 -11.76 0.16
CA PRO A 173 6.39 -10.42 -0.42
C PRO A 173 6.46 -9.34 0.67
N SER A 174 7.14 -8.23 0.36
CA SER A 174 7.27 -7.12 1.30
C SER A 174 6.06 -6.20 1.30
N ILE A 175 5.27 -6.20 0.24
CA ILE A 175 4.04 -5.41 0.13
C ILE A 175 2.96 -6.29 -0.50
N ILE A 176 1.78 -6.29 0.11
CA ILE A 176 0.60 -6.97 -0.41
C ILE A 176 -0.46 -5.89 -0.63
N LEU A 177 -0.79 -5.61 -1.88
CA LEU A 177 -1.85 -4.67 -2.23
C LEU A 177 -3.20 -5.37 -2.00
N GLY A 178 -3.85 -5.00 -0.89
CA GLY A 178 -5.17 -5.49 -0.50
C GLY A 178 -6.30 -4.60 -1.03
N ASN A 179 -7.53 -4.98 -0.71
CA ASN A 179 -8.73 -4.38 -1.27
C ASN A 179 -9.51 -3.51 -0.27
N PHE A 180 -8.82 -2.72 0.55
CA PHE A 180 -9.49 -1.79 1.45
C PHE A 180 -10.04 -0.63 0.60
N GLN A 181 -11.33 -0.71 0.33
CA GLN A 181 -12.12 0.29 -0.36
C GLN A 181 -13.39 0.44 0.47
N MET A 182 -13.59 1.61 1.08
CA MET A 182 -14.80 1.91 1.85
C MET A 182 -15.60 3.01 1.16
#